data_AF-A0AAD7HAY2-F1
#
_entry.id   AF-A0AAD7HAY2-F1
#
_cell.length_a   1.000
_cell.length_b   1.000
_cell.length_c   1.000
_cell.angle_alpha   90.00
_cell.angle_beta   90.00
_cell.angle_gamma   90.00
#
_symmetry.space_group_name_H-M   'P 1'
#
loop_
_entity.id
_entity.type
_entity.pdbx_description
1 polymer ?
#
loop_
_entity_poly.entity_id
_entity_poly.type
_entity_poly.pdbx_seq_one_letter_code
_entity_poly.pdbx_strand_id
1 'polypeptide(L)'
;MPPNLWAPLAALAAALVAYTHANANDAPPAPVDPPPVDKTPPGNKPTETPKLSEEPLETNSQKFECNWCSWEFSEAPDVKCPGCTKMYCSHSCLDDAADYHVRSCTNPRRALTTADTLMTAVYDDMFPDDPQTNEDYFFTRVRTPHDKTQLLGLYIGILKFQEVKASTLHEWRISGAMVKNIKALYEAIPSESRGGYYPWFLKHLDIFEPRPNALVSLSPRHLCASCGVSAGVRCSSCKKVWYCSKKCQQDDWSSHLVDCYRAVGRPITSADHLRAAAHRGKLPEDGEVLSDYGFTRVDEVGGKMLLEVYRVVFEEGVRSRDLLRWQAAGNLLGEVETLLRRLELWKTHFIMSWFQAHRYAFDPTMRAPEDSNSANSTVIGIEAAAVALWKYVGDFPSQNPNEIFAAVGNNWSEDRATVFRFHSMLKVCHPGPDWCDWVHFGFCTCQDESEEQFLAATYKMLIGRCSFEAFVTAYSTSKLIELFDTHELRGRRLIHPYLEDILSGSPVVFKSVWHLKQHVQDQRNTRSNGMVPSAVEVDYGFMNCTSDSEYQDLKDLYKRIFERRDVNPLKLHEACVSGTLYAHVLRLFPELVKKKNRAKKFERLLRNIYPLRRLDDS
;
A
#
# COMPACT_ATOMS: atom_id res chain seq x y z
N MET A 1 6.99 -36.12 10.39
CA MET A 1 7.12 -35.00 11.35
C MET A 1 7.94 -33.93 10.66
N PRO A 2 7.37 -32.77 10.28
CA PRO A 2 8.19 -31.73 9.70
C PRO A 2 9.13 -31.18 10.77
N PRO A 3 10.39 -30.86 10.43
CA PRO A 3 11.38 -30.35 11.38
C PRO A 3 10.91 -29.01 11.95
N ASN A 4 11.25 -28.82 13.22
CA ASN A 4 10.87 -27.70 14.07
C ASN A 4 11.04 -26.34 13.34
N LEU A 5 9.93 -25.65 13.04
CA LEU A 5 9.88 -24.33 12.38
C LEU A 5 10.56 -23.20 13.20
N TRP A 6 11.12 -23.54 14.37
CA TRP A 6 11.88 -22.67 15.28
C TRP A 6 13.40 -22.92 15.28
N ALA A 7 13.89 -23.93 14.54
CA ALA A 7 15.31 -24.31 14.56
C ALA A 7 16.31 -23.18 14.24
N PRO A 8 16.02 -22.19 13.36
CA PRO A 8 16.96 -21.11 13.07
C PRO A 8 17.20 -20.15 14.25
N LEU A 9 16.15 -19.87 15.05
CA LEU A 9 16.24 -18.93 16.18
C LEU A 9 16.80 -19.60 17.44
N ALA A 10 16.42 -20.85 17.70
CA ALA A 10 16.94 -21.63 18.83
C ALA A 10 18.44 -21.97 18.68
N ALA A 11 18.91 -22.23 17.45
CA ALA A 11 20.32 -22.49 17.17
C ALA A 11 21.21 -21.24 17.32
N LEU A 12 20.68 -20.05 17.01
CA LEU A 12 21.38 -18.78 17.25
C LEU A 12 21.47 -18.43 18.74
N ALA A 13 20.37 -18.62 19.48
CA ALA A 13 20.29 -18.31 20.91
C ALA A 13 21.25 -19.19 21.75
N ALA A 14 21.39 -20.48 21.41
CA ALA A 14 22.27 -21.40 22.13
C ALA A 14 23.77 -21.08 21.97
N ALA A 15 24.18 -20.50 20.85
CA ALA A 15 25.57 -20.12 20.60
C ALA A 15 26.01 -18.84 21.36
N LEU A 16 25.06 -17.98 21.74
CA LEU A 16 25.34 -16.65 22.31
C LEU A 16 25.40 -16.64 23.85
N VAL A 17 24.66 -17.52 24.53
CA VAL A 17 24.69 -17.64 26.01
C VAL A 17 26.08 -18.04 26.53
N ALA A 18 26.87 -18.76 25.73
CA ALA A 18 28.23 -19.16 26.09
C ALA A 18 29.23 -17.99 26.12
N TYR A 19 28.92 -16.86 25.47
CA TYR A 19 29.85 -15.74 25.29
C TYR A 19 29.70 -14.64 26.37
N THR A 20 28.48 -14.44 26.90
CA THR A 20 28.15 -13.31 27.79
C THR A 20 28.59 -13.47 29.25
N HIS A 21 28.93 -14.68 29.70
CA HIS A 21 29.34 -14.92 31.09
C HIS A 21 30.77 -14.43 31.43
N ALA A 22 31.52 -13.90 30.45
CA ALA A 22 32.94 -13.60 30.64
C ALA A 22 33.29 -12.19 31.16
N ASN A 23 32.42 -11.17 31.04
CA ASN A 23 32.87 -9.76 31.22
C ASN A 23 31.85 -8.83 31.89
N ALA A 24 31.59 -8.99 33.19
CA ALA A 24 30.88 -7.98 33.97
C ALA A 24 31.46 -7.86 35.38
N ASN A 25 32.38 -6.90 35.58
CA ASN A 25 32.68 -6.29 36.88
C ASN A 25 33.15 -4.84 36.68
N ASP A 26 32.68 -3.98 37.59
CA ASP A 26 33.12 -2.62 37.94
C ASP A 26 32.37 -1.41 37.34
N ALA A 27 31.68 -0.68 38.24
CA ALA A 27 31.14 0.67 38.06
C ALA A 27 31.33 1.51 39.34
N PRO A 28 31.65 2.82 39.22
CA PRO A 28 31.40 3.81 40.28
C PRO A 28 30.69 5.12 39.78
N PRO A 29 30.25 6.04 40.69
CA PRO A 29 28.97 6.76 40.60
C PRO A 29 29.01 8.30 40.39
N ALA A 30 27.80 8.89 40.36
CA ALA A 30 27.40 10.25 39.96
C ALA A 30 27.60 11.40 40.98
N PRO A 31 27.51 12.68 40.51
CA PRO A 31 26.94 13.78 41.34
C PRO A 31 26.02 14.78 40.56
N VAL A 32 24.83 15.18 41.07
CA VAL A 32 24.39 16.28 42.00
C VAL A 32 24.20 17.70 41.37
N ASP A 33 22.97 18.22 41.45
CA ASP A 33 22.43 19.52 40.96
C ASP A 33 22.65 20.74 41.90
N PRO A 34 22.52 21.98 41.38
CA PRO A 34 21.99 23.11 42.14
C PRO A 34 20.94 24.01 41.41
N PRO A 35 20.27 24.97 42.12
CA PRO A 35 18.82 25.27 42.01
C PRO A 35 18.47 26.69 41.44
N PRO A 36 17.18 27.15 41.45
CA PRO A 36 16.60 28.14 40.52
C PRO A 36 16.38 29.55 41.10
N VAL A 37 16.04 30.54 40.24
CA VAL A 37 15.49 31.85 40.66
C VAL A 37 14.39 32.35 39.71
N ASP A 38 13.38 32.93 40.33
CA ASP A 38 12.05 33.33 39.88
C ASP A 38 11.92 34.87 39.72
N LYS A 39 10.81 35.29 39.09
CA LYS A 39 10.04 36.55 39.25
C LYS A 39 9.85 37.44 38.02
N THR A 40 8.57 37.57 37.69
CA THR A 40 7.88 38.35 36.64
C THR A 40 7.42 39.76 37.13
N PRO A 41 6.43 40.45 36.51
CA PRO A 41 6.54 41.73 35.79
C PRO A 41 5.71 42.85 36.49
N PRO A 42 5.34 44.00 35.87
CA PRO A 42 4.12 44.14 35.03
C PRO A 42 4.28 45.26 33.95
N GLY A 43 3.37 45.70 33.08
CA GLY A 43 1.94 45.56 32.79
C GLY A 43 1.49 46.83 32.03
N ASN A 44 0.51 46.75 31.10
CA ASN A 44 -0.57 47.74 30.90
C ASN A 44 -1.48 47.41 29.71
N LYS A 45 -2.76 47.80 29.87
CA LYS A 45 -3.98 47.40 29.16
C LYS A 45 -4.54 48.54 28.25
N PRO A 46 -5.67 48.34 27.52
CA PRO A 46 -5.92 48.85 26.16
C PRO A 46 -7.02 49.93 26.07
N THR A 47 -7.35 50.35 24.85
CA THR A 47 -8.50 51.24 24.55
C THR A 47 -9.33 50.77 23.35
N GLU A 48 -10.61 51.15 23.40
CA GLU A 48 -11.80 50.57 22.76
C GLU A 48 -12.22 51.18 21.40
N THR A 49 -13.25 50.56 20.81
CA THR A 49 -13.98 50.85 19.56
C THR A 49 -15.23 51.70 19.77
N PRO A 50 -15.86 52.23 18.70
CA PRO A 50 -17.32 52.38 18.69
C PRO A 50 -18.05 51.97 17.38
N LYS A 51 -19.36 51.76 17.52
CA LYS A 51 -20.39 51.18 16.61
C LYS A 51 -21.33 52.22 15.95
N LEU A 52 -22.15 51.72 15.00
CA LEU A 52 -23.58 52.00 14.68
C LEU A 52 -23.94 52.92 13.49
N SER A 53 -24.73 52.41 12.52
CA SER A 53 -26.20 52.63 12.40
C SER A 53 -26.78 52.10 11.06
N GLU A 54 -28.04 51.64 11.10
CA GLU A 54 -28.90 51.14 10.00
C GLU A 54 -30.01 52.15 9.66
N GLU A 55 -30.60 52.10 8.44
CA GLU A 55 -32.03 52.39 8.12
C GLU A 55 -32.39 52.11 6.61
N PRO A 56 -33.67 52.08 6.12
CA PRO A 56 -34.27 50.87 5.50
C PRO A 56 -35.03 50.98 4.12
N LEU A 57 -35.36 49.79 3.57
CA LEU A 57 -36.52 49.27 2.76
C LEU A 57 -37.09 49.94 1.47
N GLU A 58 -37.14 49.15 0.37
CA GLU A 58 -38.22 49.17 -0.66
C GLU A 58 -38.50 47.74 -1.22
N THR A 59 -39.77 47.40 -1.46
CA THR A 59 -40.28 46.05 -1.82
C THR A 59 -40.47 45.86 -3.33
N ASN A 60 -39.73 44.93 -3.93
CA ASN A 60 -39.92 44.43 -5.30
C ASN A 60 -40.32 42.94 -5.26
N SER A 61 -41.51 42.58 -5.75
CA SER A 61 -42.02 41.21 -5.75
C SER A 61 -41.32 40.36 -6.81
N GLN A 62 -40.15 39.82 -6.46
CA GLN A 62 -39.30 39.02 -7.34
C GLN A 62 -39.88 37.61 -7.51
N LYS A 63 -40.23 37.22 -8.74
CA LYS A 63 -40.58 35.84 -9.08
C LYS A 63 -39.32 35.00 -9.29
N PHE A 64 -39.36 33.72 -8.89
CA PHE A 64 -38.23 32.81 -8.95
C PHE A 64 -38.58 31.54 -9.75
N GLU A 65 -37.62 30.96 -10.46
CA GLU A 65 -37.82 29.80 -11.34
C GLU A 65 -36.98 28.61 -10.89
N CYS A 66 -37.55 27.40 -10.91
CA CYS A 66 -36.83 26.16 -10.61
C CYS A 66 -35.82 25.83 -11.73
N ASN A 67 -34.55 25.67 -11.37
CA ASN A 67 -33.47 25.35 -12.33
C ASN A 67 -33.51 23.91 -12.91
N TRP A 68 -34.51 23.11 -12.57
CA TRP A 68 -34.72 21.76 -13.09
C TRP A 68 -36.01 21.66 -13.90
N CYS A 69 -37.16 21.89 -13.26
CA CYS A 69 -38.48 21.73 -13.90
C CYS A 69 -39.04 23.05 -14.48
N SER A 70 -38.31 24.17 -14.38
CA SER A 70 -38.71 25.49 -14.91
C SER A 70 -40.03 26.03 -14.35
N TRP A 71 -40.49 25.52 -13.19
CA TRP A 71 -41.69 26.03 -12.53
C TRP A 71 -41.40 27.35 -11.80
N GLU A 72 -42.17 28.39 -12.12
CA GLU A 72 -42.19 29.67 -11.41
C GLU A 72 -42.92 29.60 -10.06
N PHE A 73 -42.36 30.27 -9.05
CA PHE A 73 -42.97 30.44 -7.74
C PHE A 73 -42.76 31.87 -7.19
N SER A 74 -43.71 32.31 -6.37
CA SER A 74 -43.81 33.68 -5.86
C SER A 74 -42.89 33.99 -4.67
N GLU A 75 -42.28 32.96 -4.06
CA GLU A 75 -41.43 33.09 -2.87
C GLU A 75 -40.11 32.33 -3.09
N ALA A 76 -38.97 32.87 -2.63
CA ALA A 76 -37.68 32.21 -2.82
C ALA A 76 -37.69 30.82 -2.15
N PRO A 77 -37.23 29.75 -2.83
CA PRO A 77 -37.37 28.41 -2.32
C PRO A 77 -36.23 28.14 -1.32
N ASP A 78 -36.53 27.38 -0.27
CA ASP A 78 -35.53 26.97 0.73
C ASP A 78 -34.50 25.98 0.16
N VAL A 79 -34.82 25.34 -0.97
CA VAL A 79 -33.96 24.33 -1.59
C VAL A 79 -33.03 24.97 -2.61
N LYS A 80 -31.80 25.22 -2.19
CA LYS A 80 -30.73 25.79 -3.02
C LYS A 80 -29.57 24.80 -3.14
N CYS A 81 -28.85 24.87 -4.26
CA CYS A 81 -27.57 24.16 -4.33
C CYS A 81 -26.61 24.79 -3.29
N PRO A 82 -25.96 24.03 -2.39
CA PRO A 82 -25.00 24.61 -1.44
C PRO A 82 -23.75 25.17 -2.12
N GLY A 83 -23.55 24.82 -3.39
CA GLY A 83 -22.35 25.14 -4.14
C GLY A 83 -22.51 26.21 -5.22
N CYS A 84 -23.74 26.67 -5.51
CA CYS A 84 -23.99 27.72 -6.50
C CYS A 84 -25.29 28.48 -6.20
N THR A 85 -25.66 29.44 -7.06
CA THR A 85 -26.86 30.27 -6.89
C THR A 85 -28.15 29.64 -7.43
N LYS A 86 -28.11 28.42 -8.00
CA LYS A 86 -29.29 27.74 -8.56
C LYS A 86 -30.25 27.27 -7.47
N MET A 87 -31.54 27.36 -7.77
CA MET A 87 -32.64 27.14 -6.83
C MET A 87 -33.62 26.10 -7.39
N TYR A 88 -34.24 25.32 -6.51
CA TYR A 88 -35.09 24.19 -6.88
C TYR A 88 -36.39 24.23 -6.09
N CYS A 89 -37.50 23.78 -6.68
CA CYS A 89 -38.79 23.73 -5.99
C CYS A 89 -38.88 22.61 -4.93
N SER A 90 -37.96 21.63 -4.97
CA SER A 90 -37.92 20.52 -4.01
C SER A 90 -36.51 19.90 -3.92
N HIS A 91 -36.24 19.17 -2.83
CA HIS A 91 -35.01 18.37 -2.69
C HIS A 91 -34.91 17.29 -3.78
N SER A 92 -36.05 16.73 -4.23
CA SER A 92 -36.07 15.83 -5.39
C SER A 92 -35.53 16.51 -6.64
N CYS A 93 -36.02 17.71 -6.97
CA CYS A 93 -35.52 18.45 -8.13
C CYS A 93 -34.05 18.86 -7.98
N LEU A 94 -33.56 19.09 -6.77
CA LEU A 94 -32.14 19.32 -6.52
C LEU A 94 -31.32 18.05 -6.77
N ASP A 95 -31.78 16.89 -6.30
CA ASP A 95 -31.09 15.61 -6.45
C ASP A 95 -31.12 15.11 -7.91
N ASP A 96 -32.23 15.30 -8.60
CA ASP A 96 -32.39 15.00 -10.04
C ASP A 96 -31.52 15.93 -10.89
N ALA A 97 -31.47 17.22 -10.53
CA ALA A 97 -30.59 18.18 -11.20
C ALA A 97 -29.11 17.96 -10.86
N ALA A 98 -28.78 17.29 -9.76
CA ALA A 98 -27.41 17.21 -9.26
C ALA A 98 -26.45 16.68 -10.33
N ASP A 99 -26.84 15.65 -11.08
CA ASP A 99 -26.00 15.04 -12.12
C ASP A 99 -25.90 15.87 -13.41
N TYR A 100 -26.93 16.64 -13.76
CA TYR A 100 -26.91 17.53 -14.95
C TYR A 100 -26.23 18.87 -14.65
N HIS A 101 -26.45 19.40 -13.47
CA HIS A 101 -25.92 20.66 -13.01
C HIS A 101 -24.44 20.58 -12.63
N VAL A 102 -23.94 19.42 -12.17
CA VAL A 102 -22.59 19.24 -11.58
C VAL A 102 -21.46 19.90 -12.39
N ARG A 103 -21.54 19.93 -13.73
CA ARG A 103 -20.51 20.53 -14.60
C ARG A 103 -20.60 22.06 -14.73
N SER A 104 -21.78 22.63 -14.53
CA SER A 104 -22.00 24.09 -14.44
C SER A 104 -22.04 24.59 -13.00
N CYS A 105 -21.83 23.71 -12.03
CA CYS A 105 -21.82 24.04 -10.62
C CYS A 105 -20.48 24.67 -10.23
N THR A 106 -20.54 25.82 -9.57
CA THR A 106 -19.35 26.49 -9.02
C THR A 106 -18.71 25.71 -7.87
N ASN A 107 -19.41 24.76 -7.24
CA ASN A 107 -18.87 23.91 -6.18
C ASN A 107 -19.68 22.59 -6.04
N PRO A 108 -19.42 21.58 -6.90
CA PRO A 108 -20.18 20.34 -6.91
C PRO A 108 -20.00 19.50 -5.64
N ARG A 109 -21.08 18.85 -5.17
CA ARG A 109 -21.07 18.00 -3.95
C ARG A 109 -20.24 16.71 -4.10
N ARG A 110 -19.93 16.29 -5.33
CA ARG A 110 -19.06 15.15 -5.65
C ARG A 110 -17.99 15.56 -6.66
N ALA A 111 -16.85 14.87 -6.63
CA ALA A 111 -15.81 15.06 -7.64
C ALA A 111 -16.34 14.65 -9.03
N LEU A 112 -16.04 15.46 -10.04
CA LEU A 112 -16.32 15.13 -11.43
C LEU A 112 -15.37 14.03 -11.90
N THR A 113 -15.92 13.09 -12.65
CA THR A 113 -15.21 11.96 -13.25
C THR A 113 -15.24 12.10 -14.77
N THR A 114 -14.47 11.27 -15.47
CA THR A 114 -14.56 11.16 -16.93
C THR A 114 -15.92 10.66 -17.41
N ALA A 115 -16.72 10.00 -16.55
CA ALA A 115 -18.09 9.63 -16.89
C ALA A 115 -18.98 10.87 -17.08
N ASP A 116 -18.76 11.91 -16.27
CA ASP A 116 -19.51 13.15 -16.35
C ASP A 116 -19.18 13.90 -17.64
N THR A 117 -17.92 13.84 -18.09
CA THR A 117 -17.51 14.37 -19.39
C THR A 117 -18.12 13.58 -20.56
N LEU A 118 -18.15 12.24 -20.48
CA LEU A 118 -18.82 11.39 -21.47
C LEU A 118 -20.32 11.68 -21.53
N MET A 119 -20.96 11.86 -20.38
CA MET A 119 -22.39 12.16 -20.31
C MET A 119 -22.72 13.43 -21.09
N THR A 120 -21.95 14.52 -20.93
CA THR A 120 -22.17 15.72 -21.75
C THR A 120 -22.00 15.46 -23.24
N ALA A 121 -20.94 14.77 -23.65
CA ALA A 121 -20.73 14.43 -25.07
C ALA A 121 -21.91 13.61 -25.64
N VAL A 122 -22.45 12.69 -24.86
CA VAL A 122 -23.65 11.90 -25.20
C VAL A 122 -24.91 12.77 -25.34
N TYR A 123 -25.12 13.74 -24.46
CA TYR A 123 -26.28 14.64 -24.54
C TYR A 123 -26.17 15.59 -25.74
N ASP A 124 -24.96 16.05 -26.04
CA ASP A 124 -24.66 16.92 -27.18
C ASP A 124 -24.58 16.15 -28.51
N ASP A 125 -24.70 14.82 -28.48
CA ASP A 125 -24.55 13.91 -29.63
C ASP A 125 -23.21 14.11 -30.37
N MET A 126 -22.14 14.31 -29.59
CA MET A 126 -20.78 14.52 -30.07
C MET A 126 -19.82 13.47 -29.53
N PHE A 127 -18.69 13.30 -30.20
CA PHE A 127 -17.59 12.52 -29.63
C PHE A 127 -16.96 13.28 -28.46
N PRO A 128 -16.51 12.57 -27.39
CA PRO A 128 -15.79 13.23 -26.31
C PRO A 128 -14.48 13.85 -26.81
N ASP A 129 -14.23 15.12 -26.50
CA ASP A 129 -12.95 15.78 -26.82
C ASP A 129 -11.86 15.47 -25.78
N ASP A 130 -12.26 15.08 -24.57
CA ASP A 130 -11.32 14.81 -23.47
C ASP A 130 -10.54 13.50 -23.71
N PRO A 131 -9.19 13.55 -23.78
CA PRO A 131 -8.37 12.37 -24.05
C PRO A 131 -8.53 11.27 -23.01
N GLN A 132 -8.73 11.61 -21.73
CA GLN A 132 -8.88 10.62 -20.66
C GLN A 132 -10.25 9.93 -20.75
N THR A 133 -11.31 10.67 -21.06
CA THR A 133 -12.65 10.12 -21.32
C THR A 133 -12.63 9.16 -22.51
N ASN A 134 -11.90 9.51 -23.57
CA ASN A 134 -11.72 8.63 -24.72
C ASN A 134 -11.01 7.32 -24.36
N GLU A 135 -10.01 7.36 -23.48
CA GLU A 135 -9.32 6.16 -23.01
C GLU A 135 -10.18 5.34 -22.05
N ASP A 136 -10.80 6.00 -21.07
CA ASP A 136 -11.58 5.41 -19.98
C ASP A 136 -12.82 4.67 -20.49
N TYR A 137 -13.40 5.16 -21.58
CA TYR A 137 -14.59 4.63 -22.23
C TYR A 137 -14.31 4.13 -23.65
N PHE A 138 -13.07 3.68 -23.88
CA PHE A 138 -12.66 2.81 -24.99
C PHE A 138 -12.73 3.40 -26.40
N PHE A 139 -13.01 4.69 -26.58
CA PHE A 139 -12.96 5.36 -27.88
C PHE A 139 -11.56 5.34 -28.52
N THR A 140 -10.49 5.24 -27.73
CA THR A 140 -9.11 5.07 -28.24
C THR A 140 -8.84 3.66 -28.78
N ARG A 141 -9.63 2.66 -28.37
CA ARG A 141 -9.48 1.26 -28.81
C ARG A 141 -10.15 1.01 -30.14
N VAL A 142 -11.04 1.90 -30.54
CA VAL A 142 -11.82 1.83 -31.77
C VAL A 142 -11.15 2.61 -32.89
N ARG A 143 -10.91 1.97 -34.04
CA ARG A 143 -10.15 2.57 -35.15
C ARG A 143 -11.02 3.21 -36.23
N THR A 144 -12.20 2.66 -36.51
CA THR A 144 -13.04 3.14 -37.61
C THR A 144 -14.04 4.21 -37.12
N PRO A 145 -14.39 5.20 -37.96
CA PRO A 145 -15.44 6.18 -37.63
C PRO A 145 -16.79 5.52 -37.37
N HIS A 146 -17.09 4.43 -38.09
CA HIS A 146 -18.32 3.66 -37.90
C HIS A 146 -18.38 3.07 -36.49
N ASP A 147 -17.33 2.37 -36.06
CA ASP A 147 -17.29 1.76 -34.74
C ASP A 147 -17.33 2.81 -33.60
N LYS A 148 -16.72 3.99 -33.81
CA LYS A 148 -16.83 5.09 -32.83
C LYS A 148 -18.27 5.56 -32.69
N THR A 149 -19.00 5.64 -33.81
CA THR A 149 -20.43 5.97 -33.83
C THR A 149 -21.25 4.91 -33.11
N GLN A 150 -20.94 3.62 -33.32
CA GLN A 150 -21.60 2.51 -32.62
C GLN A 150 -21.34 2.56 -31.11
N LEU A 151 -20.11 2.87 -30.69
CA LEU A 151 -19.74 3.02 -29.29
C LEU A 151 -20.43 4.23 -28.64
N LEU A 152 -20.50 5.37 -29.34
CA LEU A 152 -21.26 6.53 -28.86
C LEU A 152 -22.75 6.18 -28.74
N GLY A 153 -23.33 5.50 -29.72
CA GLY A 153 -24.71 5.01 -29.69
C GLY A 153 -24.99 4.10 -28.50
N LEU A 154 -24.05 3.21 -28.15
CA LEU A 154 -24.14 2.36 -26.96
C LEU A 154 -24.23 3.20 -25.68
N TYR A 155 -23.38 4.24 -25.55
CA TYR A 155 -23.40 5.14 -24.40
C TYR A 155 -24.60 6.07 -24.37
N ILE A 156 -25.11 6.50 -25.53
CA ILE A 156 -26.40 7.20 -25.65
C ILE A 156 -27.52 6.31 -25.08
N GLY A 157 -27.58 5.05 -25.50
CA GLY A 157 -28.56 4.11 -24.94
C GLY A 157 -28.46 3.98 -23.42
N ILE A 158 -27.24 3.87 -22.87
CA ILE A 158 -27.00 3.71 -21.42
C ILE A 158 -27.36 4.98 -20.63
N LEU A 159 -26.80 6.13 -21.01
CA LEU A 159 -26.83 7.35 -20.20
C LEU A 159 -28.07 8.21 -20.47
N LYS A 160 -28.61 8.18 -21.70
CA LYS A 160 -29.75 9.03 -22.10
C LYS A 160 -31.07 8.29 -22.10
N PHE A 161 -31.11 7.04 -22.58
CA PHE A 161 -32.38 6.29 -22.72
C PHE A 161 -32.67 5.35 -21.56
N GLN A 162 -31.63 4.77 -20.94
CA GLN A 162 -31.77 3.94 -19.74
C GLN A 162 -31.50 4.72 -18.45
N GLU A 163 -31.22 6.02 -18.55
CA GLU A 163 -31.03 6.95 -17.43
C GLU A 163 -29.99 6.47 -16.40
N VAL A 164 -28.99 5.70 -16.83
CA VAL A 164 -27.89 5.30 -15.96
C VAL A 164 -27.08 6.54 -15.62
N LYS A 165 -26.88 6.80 -14.34
CA LYS A 165 -26.12 7.96 -13.86
C LYS A 165 -24.64 7.86 -14.23
N ALA A 166 -24.00 8.99 -14.50
CA ALA A 166 -22.56 9.04 -14.75
C ALA A 166 -21.73 8.43 -13.61
N SER A 167 -22.13 8.65 -12.35
CA SER A 167 -21.50 8.03 -11.18
C SER A 167 -21.59 6.50 -11.21
N THR A 168 -22.75 5.95 -11.55
CA THR A 168 -22.96 4.51 -11.69
C THR A 168 -22.15 3.93 -12.84
N LEU A 169 -22.09 4.62 -13.98
CA LEU A 169 -21.24 4.21 -15.10
C LEU A 169 -19.75 4.23 -14.72
N HIS A 170 -19.31 5.23 -13.94
CA HIS A 170 -17.97 5.29 -13.38
C HIS A 170 -17.69 4.08 -12.46
N GLU A 171 -18.64 3.72 -11.60
CA GLU A 171 -18.55 2.56 -10.72
C GLU A 171 -18.40 1.24 -11.50
N TRP A 172 -19.17 1.07 -12.58
CA TRP A 172 -19.07 -0.12 -13.44
C TRP A 172 -17.68 -0.26 -14.04
N ARG A 173 -17.09 0.87 -14.44
CA ARG A 173 -15.73 0.93 -14.97
C ARG A 173 -14.71 0.53 -13.92
N ILE A 174 -14.70 1.17 -12.74
CA ILE A 174 -13.67 0.93 -11.71
C ILE A 174 -13.81 -0.45 -11.05
N SER A 175 -15.01 -1.03 -11.04
CA SER A 175 -15.25 -2.38 -10.52
C SER A 175 -14.97 -3.49 -11.54
N GLY A 176 -14.64 -3.15 -12.79
CA GLY A 176 -14.48 -4.12 -13.88
C GLY A 176 -15.81 -4.79 -14.30
N ALA A 177 -16.95 -4.26 -13.87
CA ALA A 177 -18.27 -4.83 -14.13
C ALA A 177 -18.93 -4.32 -15.42
N MET A 178 -18.22 -3.55 -16.26
CA MET A 178 -18.76 -2.94 -17.49
C MET A 178 -19.51 -3.93 -18.37
N VAL A 179 -18.86 -5.03 -18.79
CA VAL A 179 -19.47 -6.01 -19.71
C VAL A 179 -20.71 -6.64 -19.08
N LYS A 180 -20.60 -7.05 -17.81
CA LYS A 180 -21.69 -7.69 -17.06
C LYS A 180 -22.91 -6.77 -16.98
N ASN A 181 -22.70 -5.52 -16.58
CA ASN A 181 -23.79 -4.59 -16.32
C ASN A 181 -24.42 -4.05 -17.61
N ILE A 182 -23.62 -3.82 -18.67
CA ILE A 182 -24.15 -3.44 -19.98
C ILE A 182 -25.04 -4.56 -20.55
N LYS A 183 -24.62 -5.84 -20.47
CA LYS A 183 -25.46 -6.97 -20.89
C LYS A 183 -26.77 -7.02 -20.12
N ALA A 184 -26.70 -6.98 -18.78
CA ALA A 184 -27.89 -7.01 -17.93
C ALA A 184 -28.88 -5.88 -18.27
N LEU A 185 -28.37 -4.67 -18.51
CA LEU A 185 -29.17 -3.50 -18.88
C LEU A 185 -29.90 -3.70 -20.21
N TYR A 186 -29.18 -4.10 -21.26
CA TYR A 186 -29.76 -4.26 -22.59
C TYR A 186 -30.61 -5.52 -22.74
N GLU A 187 -30.31 -6.58 -22.02
CA GLU A 187 -31.10 -7.82 -22.05
C GLU A 187 -32.47 -7.65 -21.38
N ALA A 188 -32.62 -6.69 -20.48
CA ALA A 188 -33.91 -6.29 -19.93
C ALA A 188 -34.82 -5.59 -20.95
N ILE A 189 -34.26 -5.04 -22.03
CA ILE A 189 -35.01 -4.37 -23.10
C ILE A 189 -35.52 -5.42 -24.10
N PRO A 190 -36.73 -5.31 -24.68
CA PRO A 190 -37.19 -6.18 -25.77
C PRO A 190 -36.21 -6.19 -26.95
N SER A 191 -36.01 -7.36 -27.57
CA SER A 191 -34.95 -7.55 -28.60
C SER A 191 -35.03 -6.56 -29.77
N GLU A 192 -36.23 -6.13 -30.14
CA GLU A 192 -36.46 -5.18 -31.25
C GLU A 192 -36.12 -3.73 -30.89
N SER A 193 -35.99 -3.41 -29.60
CA SER A 193 -35.76 -2.06 -29.08
C SER A 193 -34.32 -1.83 -28.60
N ARG A 194 -33.42 -2.80 -28.78
CA ARG A 194 -32.02 -2.72 -28.31
C ARG A 194 -31.09 -1.89 -29.20
N GLY A 195 -31.53 -1.55 -30.42
CA GLY A 195 -30.74 -0.83 -31.41
C GLY A 195 -29.57 -1.63 -32.00
N GLY A 196 -28.96 -1.13 -33.08
CA GLY A 196 -27.85 -1.80 -33.78
C GLY A 196 -26.51 -1.81 -33.03
N TYR A 197 -26.37 -0.97 -32.01
CA TYR A 197 -25.16 -0.85 -31.19
C TYR A 197 -25.03 -1.98 -30.15
N TYR A 198 -26.12 -2.63 -29.72
CA TYR A 198 -26.03 -3.77 -28.82
C TYR A 198 -25.49 -5.05 -29.50
N PRO A 199 -25.97 -5.44 -30.71
CA PRO A 199 -25.32 -6.49 -31.50
C PRO A 199 -23.86 -6.17 -31.85
N TRP A 200 -23.53 -4.90 -32.08
CA TRP A 200 -22.14 -4.46 -32.27
C TRP A 200 -21.31 -4.69 -31.01
N PHE A 201 -21.81 -4.31 -29.84
CA PHE A 201 -21.16 -4.51 -28.54
C PHE A 201 -20.85 -5.99 -28.28
N LEU A 202 -21.80 -6.89 -28.54
CA LEU A 202 -21.60 -8.34 -28.37
C LEU A 202 -20.51 -8.91 -29.30
N LYS A 203 -20.28 -8.29 -30.46
CA LYS A 203 -19.20 -8.68 -31.40
C LYS A 203 -17.83 -8.10 -31.03
N HIS A 204 -17.79 -7.10 -30.15
CA HIS A 204 -16.59 -6.33 -29.81
C HIS A 204 -16.30 -6.35 -28.30
N LEU A 205 -16.62 -7.46 -27.62
CA LEU A 205 -16.38 -7.61 -26.17
C LEU A 205 -14.89 -7.47 -25.82
N ASP A 206 -14.00 -7.84 -26.74
CA ASP A 206 -12.55 -7.69 -26.63
C ASP A 206 -12.10 -6.22 -26.45
N ILE A 207 -12.90 -5.26 -26.91
CA ILE A 207 -12.67 -3.83 -26.69
C ILE A 207 -12.87 -3.46 -25.22
N PHE A 208 -13.84 -4.11 -24.56
CA PHE A 208 -14.22 -3.86 -23.17
C PHE A 208 -13.49 -4.77 -22.17
N GLU A 209 -12.87 -5.84 -22.66
CA GLU A 209 -12.00 -6.71 -21.87
C GLU A 209 -10.65 -6.01 -21.56
N PRO A 210 -10.03 -6.30 -20.41
CA PRO A 210 -8.68 -5.83 -20.13
C PRO A 210 -7.72 -6.41 -21.19
N ARG A 211 -6.90 -5.58 -21.86
CA ARG A 211 -5.88 -6.11 -22.77
C ARG A 211 -5.00 -7.12 -22.03
N PRO A 212 -4.68 -8.30 -22.62
CA PRO A 212 -3.68 -9.22 -22.08
C PRO A 212 -2.26 -8.64 -21.94
N ASN A 213 -2.02 -7.44 -22.47
CA ASN A 213 -0.75 -6.69 -22.39
C ASN A 213 -0.90 -5.32 -21.73
N ALA A 214 -2.01 -5.06 -21.03
CA ALA A 214 -2.06 -4.01 -20.05
C ALA A 214 -2.29 -4.70 -18.71
N LEU A 215 -1.20 -4.88 -17.96
CA LEU A 215 -1.28 -4.59 -16.54
C LEU A 215 -2.01 -3.25 -16.48
N VAL A 216 -3.28 -3.25 -16.09
CA VAL A 216 -3.91 -2.02 -15.65
C VAL A 216 -3.20 -1.69 -14.34
N SER A 217 -2.02 -1.11 -14.49
CA SER A 217 -1.73 0.17 -13.87
C SER A 217 -3.04 0.95 -13.99
N LEU A 218 -3.84 0.92 -12.93
CA LEU A 218 -4.72 2.04 -12.63
C LEU A 218 -3.83 3.24 -12.86
N SER A 219 -4.09 4.01 -13.92
CA SER A 219 -3.35 5.24 -14.19
C SER A 219 -3.16 5.93 -12.83
N PRO A 220 -1.92 6.04 -12.31
CA PRO A 220 -1.68 6.55 -10.96
C PRO A 220 -2.06 8.03 -10.81
N ARG A 221 -2.63 8.62 -11.86
CA ARG A 221 -2.75 10.06 -12.02
C ARG A 221 -3.90 10.65 -11.23
N HIS A 222 -4.82 9.86 -10.67
CA HIS A 222 -5.89 10.37 -9.80
C HIS A 222 -6.17 9.43 -8.63
N LEU A 223 -5.17 8.74 -8.09
CA LEU A 223 -5.31 8.05 -6.80
C LEU A 223 -4.76 8.93 -5.69
N CYS A 224 -5.44 8.89 -4.55
CA CYS A 224 -5.03 9.61 -3.36
C CYS A 224 -3.72 9.02 -2.85
N ALA A 225 -2.65 9.80 -2.81
CA ALA A 225 -1.35 9.34 -2.33
C ALA A 225 -1.41 8.85 -0.87
N SER A 226 -2.32 9.41 -0.07
CA SER A 226 -2.52 8.99 1.33
C SER A 226 -3.34 7.70 1.50
N CYS A 227 -4.45 7.48 0.78
CA CYS A 227 -5.36 6.36 1.06
C CYS A 227 -5.68 5.45 -0.14
N GLY A 228 -5.13 5.74 -1.33
CA GLY A 228 -5.25 4.89 -2.50
C GLY A 228 -6.62 4.91 -3.19
N VAL A 229 -7.60 5.68 -2.70
CA VAL A 229 -8.91 5.85 -3.34
C VAL A 229 -8.86 6.93 -4.44
N SER A 230 -9.91 7.03 -5.27
CA SER A 230 -10.02 8.08 -6.28
C SER A 230 -9.85 9.49 -5.68
N ALA A 231 -9.00 10.30 -6.30
CA ALA A 231 -8.61 11.63 -5.86
C ALA A 231 -9.03 12.69 -6.86
N GLY A 232 -9.84 13.66 -6.42
CA GLY A 232 -10.28 14.81 -7.23
C GLY A 232 -9.47 16.07 -7.00
N VAL A 233 -8.61 16.11 -5.97
CA VAL A 233 -7.83 17.30 -5.59
C VAL A 233 -6.35 17.00 -5.77
N ARG A 234 -5.57 17.98 -6.23
CA ARG A 234 -4.11 17.87 -6.35
C ARG A 234 -3.41 18.89 -5.49
N CYS A 235 -2.18 18.59 -5.08
CA CYS A 235 -1.34 19.56 -4.38
C CYS A 235 -1.25 20.86 -5.19
N SER A 236 -1.70 21.97 -4.62
CA SER A 236 -1.74 23.28 -5.29
C SER A 236 -0.35 23.77 -5.71
N SER A 237 0.67 23.41 -4.95
CA SER A 237 2.05 23.83 -5.16
C SER A 237 2.76 23.02 -6.26
N CYS A 238 2.92 21.70 -6.08
CA CYS A 238 3.66 20.88 -7.03
C CYS A 238 2.82 20.43 -8.22
N LYS A 239 1.48 20.36 -8.08
CA LYS A 239 0.53 19.89 -9.09
C LYS A 239 0.74 18.45 -9.57
N LYS A 240 1.62 17.68 -8.92
CA LYS A 240 2.02 16.31 -9.30
C LYS A 240 1.29 15.22 -8.51
N VAL A 241 0.97 15.46 -7.23
CA VAL A 241 0.39 14.47 -6.31
C VAL A 241 -1.09 14.79 -6.06
N TRP A 242 -1.90 13.74 -5.94
CA TRP A 242 -3.36 13.79 -5.82
C TRP A 242 -3.86 13.27 -4.47
N TYR A 243 -4.97 13.82 -4.01
CA TYR A 243 -5.61 13.55 -2.73
C TYR A 243 -7.14 13.52 -2.89
N CYS A 244 -7.81 12.62 -2.17
CA CYS A 244 -9.28 12.62 -2.12
C CYS A 244 -9.84 13.71 -1.20
N SER A 245 -9.03 14.23 -0.27
CA SER A 245 -9.43 15.25 0.70
C SER A 245 -8.25 16.07 1.20
N LYS A 246 -8.55 17.23 1.80
CA LYS A 246 -7.56 18.06 2.49
C LYS A 246 -6.93 17.33 3.69
N LYS A 247 -7.69 16.46 4.36
CA LYS A 247 -7.18 15.59 5.44
C LYS A 247 -6.09 14.66 4.91
N CYS A 248 -6.38 13.94 3.83
CA CYS A 248 -5.39 13.07 3.19
C CYS A 248 -4.15 13.81 2.68
N GLN A 249 -4.30 15.05 2.20
CA GLN A 249 -3.16 15.90 1.86
C GLN A 249 -2.31 16.25 3.09
N GLN A 250 -2.95 16.55 4.23
CA GLN A 250 -2.24 16.83 5.49
C GLN A 250 -1.54 15.58 6.02
N ASP A 251 -2.20 14.42 5.93
CA ASP A 251 -1.68 13.14 6.41
C ASP A 251 -0.45 12.69 5.58
N ASP A 252 -0.43 12.94 4.27
CA ASP A 252 0.73 12.66 3.39
C ASP A 252 1.74 13.83 3.33
N TRP A 253 1.51 14.94 4.03
CA TRP A 253 2.36 16.12 3.87
C TRP A 253 3.82 15.87 4.29
N SER A 254 4.03 15.10 5.33
CA SER A 254 5.37 14.79 5.85
C SER A 254 6.21 13.97 4.87
N SER A 255 5.60 13.02 4.16
CA SER A 255 6.22 12.28 3.07
C SER A 255 6.33 13.14 1.82
N HIS A 256 5.30 13.87 1.43
CA HIS A 256 5.27 14.64 0.18
C HIS A 256 6.19 15.86 0.18
N LEU A 257 6.44 16.48 1.36
CA LEU A 257 7.20 17.72 1.50
C LEU A 257 8.52 17.71 0.72
N VAL A 258 9.29 16.63 0.82
CA VAL A 258 10.61 16.50 0.18
C VAL A 258 10.54 16.39 -1.34
N ASP A 259 9.42 15.91 -1.88
CA ASP A 259 9.19 15.81 -3.33
C ASP A 259 8.47 17.04 -3.90
N CYS A 260 7.99 17.94 -3.01
CA CYS A 260 7.15 19.08 -3.36
C CYS A 260 7.99 20.33 -3.68
N TYR A 261 8.62 20.33 -4.86
CA TYR A 261 9.56 21.34 -5.38
C TYR A 261 9.14 22.84 -5.35
N ARG A 262 7.88 23.17 -5.04
CA ARG A 262 7.32 24.54 -5.11
C ARG A 262 6.68 25.04 -3.82
N ALA A 263 6.55 24.22 -2.78
CA ALA A 263 5.73 24.57 -1.63
C ALA A 263 6.49 25.21 -0.46
N VAL A 264 7.82 25.12 -0.44
CA VAL A 264 8.55 25.45 0.77
C VAL A 264 9.13 26.85 0.64
N GLY A 265 8.52 27.81 1.35
CA GLY A 265 9.08 29.15 1.57
C GLY A 265 10.30 29.16 2.50
N ARG A 266 10.91 27.99 2.73
CA ARG A 266 12.15 27.77 3.49
C ARG A 266 12.94 26.62 2.86
N PRO A 267 14.26 26.51 3.08
CA PRO A 267 15.04 25.35 2.68
C PRO A 267 14.51 24.06 3.34
N ILE A 268 14.53 22.96 2.58
CA ILE A 268 14.30 21.60 3.08
C ILE A 268 15.58 21.18 3.82
N THR A 269 15.44 20.69 5.06
CA THR A 269 16.60 20.37 5.92
C THR A 269 16.78 18.85 6.09
N SER A 270 17.93 18.42 6.62
CA SER A 270 18.17 17.01 6.96
C SER A 270 17.06 16.42 7.88
N ALA A 271 16.50 17.23 8.79
CA ALA A 271 15.35 16.84 9.61
C ALA A 271 14.04 16.65 8.82
N ASP A 272 13.84 17.37 7.71
CA ASP A 272 12.68 17.19 6.83
C ASP A 272 12.81 15.89 6.03
N HIS A 273 14.02 15.59 5.55
CA HIS A 273 14.36 14.31 4.91
C HIS A 273 14.18 13.13 5.86
N LEU A 274 14.67 13.23 7.10
CA LEU A 274 14.46 12.20 8.12
C LEU A 274 12.96 11.99 8.44
N ARG A 275 12.19 13.08 8.52
CA ARG A 275 10.75 12.98 8.74
C ARG A 275 10.05 12.24 7.60
N ALA A 276 10.39 12.56 6.35
CA ALA A 276 9.85 11.86 5.20
C ALA A 276 10.24 10.38 5.22
N ALA A 277 11.49 10.05 5.54
CA ALA A 277 11.99 8.68 5.68
C ALA A 277 11.22 7.90 6.76
N ALA A 278 11.05 8.48 7.95
CA ALA A 278 10.31 7.87 9.06
C ALA A 278 8.84 7.61 8.73
N HIS A 279 8.18 8.55 8.05
CA HIS A 279 6.79 8.36 7.58
C HIS A 279 6.66 7.32 6.46
N ARG A 280 7.67 7.22 5.58
CA ARG A 280 7.70 6.20 4.52
C ARG A 280 8.11 4.82 5.04
N GLY A 281 8.73 4.75 6.21
CA GLY A 281 9.32 3.52 6.75
C GLY A 281 10.55 3.05 5.97
N LYS A 282 11.19 3.94 5.22
CA LYS A 282 12.39 3.65 4.42
C LYS A 282 13.62 4.25 5.10
N LEU A 283 14.72 3.51 5.16
CA LEU A 283 15.99 4.05 5.63
C LEU A 283 16.41 5.26 4.79
N PRO A 284 16.96 6.32 5.41
CA PRO A 284 17.52 7.45 4.68
C PRO A 284 18.68 7.01 3.78
N GLU A 285 18.75 7.56 2.57
CA GLU A 285 19.91 7.40 1.67
C GLU A 285 20.80 8.65 1.67
N ASP A 286 20.29 9.76 2.21
CA ASP A 286 20.98 11.04 2.27
C ASP A 286 22.13 10.98 3.29
N GLY A 287 23.36 11.23 2.83
CA GLY A 287 24.56 11.17 3.66
C GLY A 287 24.56 12.14 4.84
N GLU A 288 23.93 13.32 4.69
CA GLU A 288 23.80 14.30 5.76
C GLU A 288 22.84 13.77 6.83
N VAL A 289 21.69 13.21 6.43
CA VAL A 289 20.75 12.58 7.36
C VAL A 289 21.40 11.39 8.09
N LEU A 290 22.12 10.57 7.35
CA LEU A 290 22.76 9.38 7.90
C LEU A 290 23.78 9.76 8.99
N SER A 291 24.55 10.83 8.76
CA SER A 291 25.55 11.34 9.70
C SER A 291 24.91 12.08 10.88
N ASP A 292 24.05 13.07 10.61
CA ASP A 292 23.48 13.99 11.62
C ASP A 292 22.64 13.28 12.67
N TYR A 293 22.01 12.18 12.30
CA TYR A 293 21.02 11.48 13.13
C TYR A 293 21.46 10.07 13.55
N GLY A 294 22.72 9.71 13.32
CA GLY A 294 23.33 8.54 13.94
C GLY A 294 23.22 7.22 13.17
N PHE A 295 22.68 7.22 11.95
CA PHE A 295 22.52 5.99 11.16
C PHE A 295 23.86 5.41 10.71
N THR A 296 24.91 6.22 10.55
CA THR A 296 26.26 5.72 10.26
C THR A 296 26.91 5.00 11.44
N ARG A 297 26.31 5.09 12.63
CA ARG A 297 26.87 4.59 13.89
C ARG A 297 26.22 3.27 14.31
N VAL A 298 25.30 2.75 13.52
CA VAL A 298 24.56 1.51 13.75
C VAL A 298 24.57 0.67 12.49
N ASP A 299 24.43 -0.65 12.63
CA ASP A 299 24.22 -1.53 11.48
C ASP A 299 22.85 -1.28 10.80
N GLU A 300 22.58 -1.95 9.68
CA GLU A 300 21.34 -1.77 8.89
C GLU A 300 20.07 -1.94 9.74
N VAL A 301 20.11 -2.83 10.73
CA VAL A 301 18.97 -3.17 11.57
C VAL A 301 18.81 -2.14 12.70
N GLY A 302 19.91 -1.77 13.34
CA GLY A 302 19.95 -0.64 14.25
C GLY A 302 19.47 0.64 13.55
N GLY A 303 19.74 0.80 12.25
CA GLY A 303 19.17 1.85 11.42
C GLY A 303 17.64 1.78 11.35
N LYS A 304 17.04 0.60 11.18
CA LYS A 304 15.57 0.43 11.16
C LYS A 304 14.95 0.76 12.52
N MET A 305 15.60 0.34 13.61
CA MET A 305 15.17 0.68 14.97
C MET A 305 15.31 2.18 15.27
N LEU A 306 16.42 2.77 14.84
CA LEU A 306 16.66 4.21 14.95
C LEU A 306 15.60 5.01 14.18
N LEU A 307 15.24 4.55 12.97
CA LEU A 307 14.15 5.14 12.20
C LEU A 307 12.81 5.05 12.94
N GLU A 308 12.55 3.94 13.63
CA GLU A 308 11.35 3.75 14.44
C GLU A 308 11.32 4.69 15.66
N VAL A 309 12.46 4.90 16.31
CA VAL A 309 12.59 5.92 17.38
C VAL A 309 12.21 7.29 16.82
N TYR A 310 12.78 7.68 15.68
CA TYR A 310 12.43 8.97 15.06
C TYR A 310 10.98 9.04 14.60
N ARG A 311 10.39 7.92 14.15
CA ARG A 311 8.96 7.85 13.82
C ARG A 311 8.11 8.21 15.04
N VAL A 312 8.39 7.61 16.20
CA VAL A 312 7.70 7.93 17.46
C VAL A 312 7.90 9.40 17.86
N VAL A 313 9.10 9.93 17.71
CA VAL A 313 9.40 11.35 17.97
C VAL A 313 8.49 12.26 17.13
N PHE A 314 8.30 11.95 15.83
CA PHE A 314 7.41 12.73 14.97
C PHE A 314 5.92 12.50 15.27
N GLU A 315 5.51 11.28 15.62
CA GLU A 315 4.12 10.95 16.01
C GLU A 315 3.68 11.72 17.25
N GLU A 316 4.58 11.97 18.19
CA GLU A 316 4.33 12.77 19.39
C GLU A 316 4.41 14.29 19.14
N GLY A 317 4.43 14.70 17.86
CA GLY A 317 4.24 16.09 17.43
C GLY A 317 5.50 16.92 17.36
N VAL A 318 6.69 16.33 17.53
CA VAL A 318 7.96 17.04 17.30
C VAL A 318 8.07 17.41 15.83
N ARG A 319 8.34 18.69 15.53
CA ARG A 319 8.49 19.16 14.15
C ARG A 319 9.95 19.05 13.72
N SER A 320 10.19 18.93 12.42
CA SER A 320 11.54 18.89 11.83
C SER A 320 12.43 20.07 12.27
N ARG A 321 11.86 21.26 12.46
CA ARG A 321 12.60 22.43 12.99
C ARG A 321 13.05 22.28 14.44
N ASP A 322 12.27 21.55 15.24
CA ASP A 322 12.55 21.35 16.67
C ASP A 322 13.63 20.25 16.78
N LEU A 323 13.52 19.17 15.99
CA LEU A 323 14.55 18.13 15.89
C LEU A 323 15.90 18.68 15.39
N LEU A 324 15.89 19.55 14.37
CA LEU A 324 17.11 20.23 13.88
C LEU A 324 17.78 21.08 14.97
N ARG A 325 16.98 21.74 15.83
CA ARG A 325 17.51 22.51 16.97
C ARG A 325 18.14 21.58 18.01
N TRP A 326 17.54 20.43 18.28
CA TRP A 326 18.10 19.44 19.20
C TRP A 326 19.45 18.90 18.71
N GLN A 327 19.55 18.60 17.41
CA GLN A 327 20.79 18.18 16.77
C GLN A 327 21.86 19.27 16.84
N ALA A 328 21.53 20.50 16.44
CA ALA A 328 22.48 21.62 16.44
C ALA A 328 22.96 22.00 17.85
N ALA A 329 22.14 21.77 18.87
CA ALA A 329 22.50 21.97 20.27
C ALA A 329 23.28 20.79 20.89
N GLY A 330 23.43 19.68 20.17
CA GLY A 330 24.03 18.45 20.70
C GLY A 330 23.21 17.78 21.81
N ASN A 331 21.92 18.11 21.94
CA ASN A 331 21.05 17.60 23.02
C ASN A 331 20.03 16.55 22.51
N LEU A 332 20.32 15.92 21.37
CA LEU A 332 19.38 15.04 20.71
C LEU A 332 19.07 13.78 21.57
N LEU A 333 20.08 13.22 22.22
CA LEU A 333 19.92 12.12 23.18
C LEU A 333 18.98 12.49 24.34
N GLY A 334 19.18 13.64 24.98
CA GLY A 334 18.42 14.06 26.16
C GLY A 334 16.94 14.35 25.87
N GLU A 335 16.67 15.01 24.75
CA GLU A 335 15.30 15.36 24.34
C GLU A 335 14.50 14.12 23.91
N VAL A 336 15.12 13.22 23.12
CA VAL A 336 14.50 11.95 22.73
C VAL A 336 14.24 11.07 23.96
N GLU A 337 15.18 10.99 24.89
CA GLU A 337 15.00 10.25 26.14
C GLU A 337 13.83 10.80 26.97
N THR A 338 13.77 12.12 27.13
CA THR A 338 12.70 12.79 27.87
C THR A 338 11.34 12.54 27.23
N LEU A 339 11.27 12.61 25.91
CA LEU A 339 10.05 12.33 25.15
C LEU A 339 9.62 10.88 25.38
N LEU A 340 10.51 9.91 25.14
CA LEU A 340 10.16 8.50 25.26
C LEU A 340 9.73 8.14 26.69
N ARG A 341 10.33 8.74 27.73
CA ARG A 341 9.99 8.48 29.16
C ARG A 341 8.60 8.99 29.54
N ARG A 342 8.09 9.99 28.83
CA ARG A 342 6.74 10.53 29.04
C ARG A 342 5.65 9.69 28.37
N LEU A 343 6.02 8.76 27.48
CA LEU A 343 5.08 7.90 26.78
C LEU A 343 4.72 6.67 27.62
N GLU A 344 3.48 6.23 27.49
CA GLU A 344 2.99 5.01 28.15
C GLU A 344 3.82 3.78 27.72
N LEU A 345 4.10 2.88 28.67
CA LEU A 345 5.01 1.74 28.49
C LEU A 345 4.69 0.86 27.27
N TRP A 346 3.43 0.73 26.87
CA TRP A 346 3.04 -0.08 25.72
C TRP A 346 3.44 0.54 24.36
N LYS A 347 3.63 1.87 24.30
CA LYS A 347 4.13 2.56 23.11
C LYS A 347 5.64 2.42 22.93
N THR A 348 6.38 2.19 24.01
CA THR A 348 7.83 2.43 24.02
C THR A 348 8.67 1.34 24.66
N HIS A 349 8.14 0.30 25.29
CA HIS A 349 8.97 -0.67 26.04
C HIS A 349 10.13 -1.24 25.22
N PHE A 350 9.85 -1.65 23.97
CA PHE A 350 10.86 -2.16 23.06
C PHE A 350 11.83 -1.05 22.59
N ILE A 351 11.28 0.06 22.09
CA ILE A 351 12.04 1.22 21.59
C ILE A 351 12.96 1.78 22.68
N MET A 352 12.52 1.77 23.93
CA MET A 352 13.29 2.20 25.09
C MET A 352 14.41 1.26 25.45
N SER A 353 14.17 -0.05 25.43
CA SER A 353 15.23 -1.04 25.67
C SER A 353 16.33 -0.89 24.63
N TRP A 354 15.96 -0.77 23.35
CA TRP A 354 16.92 -0.53 22.28
C TRP A 354 17.62 0.82 22.44
N PHE A 355 16.87 1.90 22.67
CA PHE A 355 17.40 3.25 22.85
C PHE A 355 18.42 3.34 23.99
N GLN A 356 18.18 2.66 25.12
CA GLN A 356 19.12 2.64 26.25
C GLN A 356 20.41 1.87 25.90
N ALA A 357 20.33 0.81 25.11
CA ALA A 357 21.51 0.08 24.62
C ALA A 357 22.25 0.83 23.49
N HIS A 358 21.59 1.75 22.78
CA HIS A 358 22.08 2.42 21.58
C HIS A 358 22.16 3.94 21.72
N ARG A 359 22.35 4.45 22.93
CA ARG A 359 22.50 5.89 23.22
C ARG A 359 23.60 6.55 22.38
N TYR A 360 24.65 5.78 22.05
CA TYR A 360 25.74 6.22 21.20
C TYR A 360 25.32 6.60 19.78
N ALA A 361 24.14 6.17 19.30
CA ALA A 361 23.60 6.62 18.02
C ALA A 361 23.16 8.09 18.07
N PHE A 362 22.72 8.57 19.23
CA PHE A 362 22.19 9.93 19.40
C PHE A 362 23.20 10.92 20.00
N ASP A 363 24.35 10.43 20.45
CA ASP A 363 25.46 11.22 21.00
C ASP A 363 26.78 10.81 20.35
N PRO A 364 27.35 11.65 19.47
CA PRO A 364 28.62 11.39 18.79
C PRO A 364 29.82 11.22 19.74
N THR A 365 29.73 11.74 20.97
CA THR A 365 30.83 11.69 21.96
C THR A 365 30.96 10.30 22.61
N MET A 366 29.92 9.48 22.59
CA MET A 366 29.96 8.10 23.08
C MET A 366 30.64 7.17 22.08
N ARG A 367 31.32 6.11 22.53
CA ARG A 367 31.92 5.11 21.65
C ARG A 367 30.87 4.11 21.15
N ALA A 368 30.79 3.91 19.84
CA ALA A 368 29.97 2.86 19.25
C ALA A 368 30.66 1.48 19.41
N PRO A 369 29.92 0.39 19.68
CA PRO A 369 30.46 -0.96 19.69
C PRO A 369 31.06 -1.32 18.32
N GLU A 370 32.22 -1.99 18.32
CA GLU A 370 32.91 -2.38 17.08
C GLU A 370 32.20 -3.56 16.36
N ASP A 371 31.42 -4.36 17.09
CA ASP A 371 30.67 -5.51 16.58
C ASP A 371 29.15 -5.34 16.78
N SER A 372 28.50 -4.56 15.91
CA SER A 372 27.04 -4.57 15.80
C SER A 372 26.64 -5.63 14.76
N ASN A 373 26.35 -6.84 15.24
CA ASN A 373 25.87 -7.92 14.37
C ASN A 373 24.36 -7.74 14.14
N SER A 374 23.98 -7.28 12.94
CA SER A 374 22.62 -6.87 12.57
C SER A 374 21.55 -7.95 12.79
N ALA A 375 21.90 -9.22 12.64
CA ALA A 375 21.02 -10.35 12.89
C ALA A 375 20.55 -10.41 14.37
N ASN A 376 21.42 -10.07 15.32
CA ASN A 376 21.10 -10.11 16.75
C ASN A 376 20.10 -8.99 17.13
N SER A 377 20.21 -7.81 16.53
CA SER A 377 19.34 -6.66 16.81
C SER A 377 17.89 -6.88 16.32
N THR A 378 17.70 -7.55 15.16
CA THR A 378 16.36 -7.81 14.61
C THR A 378 15.63 -8.83 15.49
N VAL A 379 16.33 -9.89 15.87
CA VAL A 379 15.79 -10.94 16.74
C VAL A 379 15.36 -10.34 18.06
N ILE A 380 16.24 -9.61 18.76
CA ILE A 380 15.90 -8.94 20.03
C ILE A 380 14.65 -8.06 19.89
N GLY A 381 14.52 -7.34 18.76
CA GLY A 381 13.34 -6.52 18.53
C GLY A 381 12.05 -7.29 18.32
N ILE A 382 12.09 -8.37 17.55
CA ILE A 382 10.94 -9.24 17.35
C ILE A 382 10.54 -9.90 18.67
N GLU A 383 11.50 -10.32 19.50
CA GLU A 383 11.25 -10.89 20.83
C GLU A 383 10.55 -9.90 21.76
N ALA A 384 11.03 -8.66 21.81
CA ALA A 384 10.40 -7.63 22.62
C ALA A 384 9.01 -7.23 22.10
N ALA A 385 8.82 -7.17 20.78
CA ALA A 385 7.51 -6.96 20.17
C ALA A 385 6.54 -8.12 20.49
N ALA A 386 7.03 -9.35 20.48
CA ALA A 386 6.29 -10.54 20.87
C ALA A 386 5.87 -10.49 22.34
N VAL A 387 6.79 -10.14 23.25
CA VAL A 387 6.47 -9.93 24.68
C VAL A 387 5.40 -8.85 24.86
N ALA A 388 5.49 -7.75 24.11
CA ALA A 388 4.50 -6.67 24.19
C ALA A 388 3.11 -7.13 23.70
N LEU A 389 3.04 -7.87 22.60
CA LEU A 389 1.80 -8.43 22.08
C LEU A 389 1.21 -9.48 23.03
N TRP A 390 2.06 -10.36 23.59
CA TRP A 390 1.67 -11.43 24.51
C TRP A 390 0.89 -10.93 25.73
N LYS A 391 1.16 -9.72 26.23
CA LYS A 391 0.40 -9.10 27.33
C LYS A 391 -1.10 -9.00 27.05
N TYR A 392 -1.50 -8.94 25.79
CA TYR A 392 -2.89 -8.76 25.36
C TYR A 392 -3.54 -10.04 24.82
N VAL A 393 -2.75 -10.95 24.26
CA VAL A 393 -3.26 -12.13 23.54
C VAL A 393 -2.80 -13.46 24.13
N GLY A 394 -1.88 -13.43 25.09
CA GLY A 394 -1.26 -14.59 25.70
C GLY A 394 -2.16 -15.25 26.75
N ASP A 395 -1.97 -16.56 26.92
CA ASP A 395 -2.81 -17.37 27.81
C ASP A 395 -2.39 -17.29 29.28
N PHE A 396 -1.23 -16.70 29.56
CA PHE A 396 -0.70 -16.51 30.92
C PHE A 396 0.26 -15.31 30.98
N PRO A 397 0.42 -14.70 32.17
CA PRO A 397 1.37 -13.61 32.34
C PRO A 397 2.81 -14.13 32.27
N SER A 398 3.54 -13.75 31.22
CA SER A 398 5.00 -13.91 31.14
C SER A 398 5.62 -12.73 30.40
N GLN A 399 6.87 -12.44 30.75
CA GLN A 399 7.72 -11.46 30.07
C GLN A 399 8.98 -12.12 29.48
N ASN A 400 9.10 -13.44 29.61
CA ASN A 400 10.23 -14.21 29.11
C ASN A 400 9.94 -14.67 27.67
N PRO A 401 10.70 -14.19 26.65
CA PRO A 401 10.47 -14.57 25.26
C PRO A 401 10.49 -16.09 25.04
N ASN A 402 11.37 -16.82 25.72
CA ASN A 402 11.49 -18.27 25.55
C ASN A 402 10.25 -19.04 26.02
N GLU A 403 9.66 -18.64 27.15
CA GLU A 403 8.41 -19.23 27.64
C GLU A 403 7.24 -18.92 26.71
N ILE A 404 7.17 -17.68 26.23
CA ILE A 404 6.15 -17.22 25.28
C ILE A 404 6.23 -18.03 24.00
N PHE A 405 7.40 -18.15 23.40
CA PHE A 405 7.58 -18.89 22.16
C PHE A 405 7.35 -20.39 22.31
N ALA A 406 7.75 -20.98 23.44
CA ALA A 406 7.43 -22.36 23.75
C ALA A 406 5.92 -22.56 23.87
N ALA A 407 5.20 -21.65 24.52
CA ALA A 407 3.75 -21.72 24.62
C ALA A 407 3.07 -21.57 23.24
N VAL A 408 3.49 -20.61 22.43
CA VAL A 408 3.00 -20.43 21.05
C VAL A 408 3.25 -21.69 20.22
N GLY A 409 4.45 -22.27 20.28
CA GLY A 409 4.80 -23.45 19.49
C GLY A 409 4.08 -24.73 19.93
N ASN A 410 3.82 -24.89 21.23
CA ASN A 410 3.26 -26.13 21.78
C ASN A 410 1.73 -26.11 21.91
N ASN A 411 1.14 -24.94 22.14
CA ASN A 411 -0.28 -24.85 22.56
C ASN A 411 -1.18 -24.18 21.52
N TRP A 412 -0.64 -23.39 20.59
CA TRP A 412 -1.44 -22.67 19.59
C TRP A 412 -1.53 -23.44 18.28
N SER A 413 -2.61 -23.19 17.53
CA SER A 413 -2.68 -23.63 16.14
C SER A 413 -1.58 -22.95 15.31
N GLU A 414 -1.16 -23.62 14.23
CA GLU A 414 -0.13 -23.10 13.31
C GLU A 414 -0.51 -21.71 12.76
N ASP A 415 -1.78 -21.51 12.43
CA ASP A 415 -2.28 -20.22 11.94
C ASP A 415 -2.18 -19.12 12.98
N ARG A 416 -2.59 -19.40 14.22
CA ARG A 416 -2.54 -18.43 15.31
C ARG A 416 -1.09 -18.07 15.63
N ALA A 417 -0.21 -19.06 15.66
CA ALA A 417 1.23 -18.86 15.85
C ALA A 417 1.84 -18.02 14.70
N THR A 418 1.41 -18.26 13.46
CA THR A 418 1.87 -17.51 12.29
C THR A 418 1.42 -16.06 12.35
N VAL A 419 0.15 -15.79 12.67
CA VAL A 419 -0.37 -14.43 12.83
C VAL A 419 0.33 -13.69 13.98
N PHE A 420 0.60 -14.37 15.10
CA PHE A 420 1.36 -13.79 16.22
C PHE A 420 2.77 -13.36 15.80
N ARG A 421 3.48 -14.24 15.09
CA ARG A 421 4.82 -13.96 14.57
C ARG A 421 4.79 -12.79 13.60
N PHE A 422 3.84 -12.79 12.66
CA PHE A 422 3.68 -11.72 11.68
C PHE A 422 3.37 -10.37 12.32
N HIS A 423 2.44 -10.32 13.29
CA HIS A 423 2.13 -9.09 14.03
C HIS A 423 3.36 -8.55 14.78
N SER A 424 4.10 -9.45 15.43
CA SER A 424 5.33 -9.09 16.17
C SER A 424 6.40 -8.56 15.22
N MET A 425 6.60 -9.25 14.09
CA MET A 425 7.53 -8.86 13.05
C MET A 425 7.22 -7.48 12.49
N LEU A 426 5.96 -7.21 12.13
CA LEU A 426 5.54 -5.92 11.56
C LEU A 426 5.84 -4.72 12.47
N LYS A 427 6.02 -4.90 13.78
CA LYS A 427 6.46 -3.80 14.66
C LYS A 427 7.91 -3.38 14.43
N VAL A 428 8.71 -4.23 13.79
CA VAL A 428 10.16 -4.07 13.60
C VAL A 428 10.51 -3.97 12.12
N CYS A 429 10.04 -4.92 11.32
CA CYS A 429 10.35 -5.05 9.89
C CYS A 429 9.18 -5.69 9.14
N HIS A 430 9.26 -5.78 7.82
CA HIS A 430 8.35 -6.61 7.03
C HIS A 430 9.00 -7.95 6.70
N PRO A 431 8.21 -8.99 6.37
CA PRO A 431 8.76 -10.26 5.91
C PRO A 431 9.64 -10.05 4.66
N GLY A 432 10.75 -10.78 4.59
CA GLY A 432 11.59 -10.90 3.41
C GLY A 432 11.53 -12.32 2.80
N PRO A 433 12.14 -12.55 1.63
CA PRO A 433 12.11 -13.84 0.93
C PRO A 433 12.58 -15.04 1.78
N ASP A 434 13.37 -14.78 2.80
CA ASP A 434 13.87 -15.73 3.78
C ASP A 434 12.84 -16.28 4.77
N TRP A 435 11.62 -15.72 4.80
CA TRP A 435 10.54 -16.03 5.74
C TRP A 435 9.32 -16.61 5.02
N CYS A 436 8.68 -17.64 5.57
CA CYS A 436 7.43 -18.18 5.00
C CYS A 436 6.29 -17.15 4.98
N ASP A 437 6.30 -16.23 5.95
CA ASP A 437 5.36 -15.11 6.08
C ASP A 437 5.34 -14.23 4.82
N TRP A 438 6.42 -14.19 4.04
CA TRP A 438 6.51 -13.44 2.79
C TRP A 438 5.53 -13.95 1.73
N VAL A 439 5.30 -15.26 1.67
CA VAL A 439 4.27 -15.85 0.81
C VAL A 439 2.91 -15.82 1.49
N HIS A 440 2.82 -16.21 2.77
CA HIS A 440 1.54 -16.32 3.47
C HIS A 440 0.75 -14.99 3.52
N PHE A 441 1.45 -13.86 3.65
CA PHE A 441 0.85 -12.52 3.67
C PHE A 441 1.03 -11.75 2.35
N GLY A 442 1.43 -12.44 1.27
CA GLY A 442 1.42 -11.87 -0.08
C GLY A 442 2.49 -10.81 -0.38
N PHE A 443 3.52 -10.67 0.46
CA PHE A 443 4.65 -9.78 0.18
C PHE A 443 5.42 -10.21 -1.06
N CYS A 444 5.45 -11.51 -1.37
CA CYS A 444 6.05 -12.00 -2.61
C CYS A 444 5.36 -11.49 -3.89
N THR A 445 4.18 -10.86 -3.80
CA THR A 445 3.53 -10.20 -4.94
C THR A 445 4.14 -8.84 -5.27
N CYS A 446 4.89 -8.24 -4.34
CA CYS A 446 5.53 -6.93 -4.50
C CYS A 446 6.74 -7.03 -5.44
N GLN A 447 6.96 -5.97 -6.22
CA GLN A 447 8.05 -5.92 -7.18
C GLN A 447 9.40 -5.58 -6.54
N ASP A 448 9.38 -4.74 -5.51
CA ASP A 448 10.55 -4.23 -4.80
C ASP A 448 10.21 -3.94 -3.34
N GLU A 449 11.24 -3.62 -2.55
CA GLU A 449 11.14 -3.32 -1.12
C GLU A 449 10.20 -2.12 -0.84
N SER A 450 10.08 -1.17 -1.77
CA SER A 450 9.17 -0.03 -1.60
C SER A 450 7.71 -0.47 -1.64
N GLU A 451 7.37 -1.39 -2.55
CA GLU A 451 6.04 -1.98 -2.59
C GLU A 451 5.77 -2.85 -1.35
N GLU A 452 6.77 -3.60 -0.87
CA GLU A 452 6.67 -4.38 0.37
C GLU A 452 6.39 -3.49 1.58
N GLN A 453 7.08 -2.35 1.71
CA GLN A 453 6.83 -1.38 2.77
C GLN A 453 5.41 -0.80 2.71
N PHE A 454 4.91 -0.52 1.51
CA PHE A 454 3.53 -0.05 1.35
C PHE A 454 2.50 -1.10 1.76
N LEU A 455 2.75 -2.37 1.44
CA LEU A 455 1.92 -3.49 1.90
C LEU A 455 1.99 -3.65 3.42
N ALA A 456 3.20 -3.57 4.01
CA ALA A 456 3.40 -3.61 5.45
C ALA A 456 2.63 -2.49 6.17
N ALA A 457 2.67 -1.26 5.63
CA ALA A 457 1.90 -0.14 6.17
C ALA A 457 0.39 -0.43 6.11
N THR A 458 -0.09 -1.04 5.03
CA THR A 458 -1.49 -1.41 4.86
C THR A 458 -1.92 -2.50 5.86
N TYR A 459 -1.07 -3.51 6.12
CA TYR A 459 -1.29 -4.48 7.19
C TYR A 459 -1.25 -3.84 8.58
N LYS A 460 -0.30 -2.94 8.88
CA LYS A 460 -0.26 -2.20 10.15
C LYS A 460 -1.56 -1.44 10.42
N MET A 461 -2.10 -0.78 9.38
CA MET A 461 -3.40 -0.11 9.47
C MET A 461 -4.53 -1.10 9.76
N LEU A 462 -4.53 -2.26 9.11
CA LEU A 462 -5.54 -3.29 9.35
C LEU A 462 -5.47 -3.82 10.79
N ILE A 463 -4.27 -4.14 11.27
CA ILE A 463 -4.03 -4.62 12.64
C ILE A 463 -4.48 -3.59 13.68
N GLY A 464 -4.34 -2.29 13.38
CA GLY A 464 -4.85 -1.23 14.24
C GLY A 464 -6.37 -1.04 14.20
N ARG A 465 -7.09 -1.68 13.26
CA ARG A 465 -8.53 -1.53 13.02
C ARG A 465 -9.35 -2.78 13.36
N CYS A 466 -8.71 -3.93 13.54
CA CYS A 466 -9.38 -5.19 13.89
C CYS A 466 -8.81 -5.81 15.17
N SER A 467 -9.55 -6.74 15.78
CA SER A 467 -9.01 -7.53 16.90
C SER A 467 -8.02 -8.59 16.40
N PHE A 468 -7.15 -9.04 17.29
CA PHE A 468 -6.24 -10.16 16.99
C PHE A 468 -7.01 -11.41 16.57
N GLU A 469 -8.10 -11.74 17.28
CA GLU A 469 -8.95 -12.90 16.95
C GLU A 469 -9.65 -12.80 15.60
N ALA A 470 -10.12 -11.59 15.23
CA ALA A 470 -10.71 -11.37 13.91
C ALA A 470 -9.68 -11.58 12.80
N PHE A 471 -8.44 -11.14 13.01
CA PHE A 471 -7.35 -11.35 12.07
C PHE A 471 -6.98 -12.84 11.95
N VAL A 472 -6.82 -13.54 13.08
CA VAL A 472 -6.55 -14.99 13.10
C VAL A 472 -7.65 -15.75 12.35
N THR A 473 -8.91 -15.44 12.64
CA THR A 473 -10.06 -16.08 11.97
C THR A 473 -10.05 -15.81 10.47
N ALA A 474 -9.82 -14.56 10.05
CA ALA A 474 -9.76 -14.20 8.64
C ALA A 474 -8.58 -14.86 7.92
N TYR A 475 -7.44 -15.00 8.58
CA TYR A 475 -6.29 -15.73 8.06
C TYR A 475 -6.63 -17.22 7.90
N SER A 476 -7.03 -17.91 8.97
CA SER A 476 -7.35 -19.34 8.96
C SER A 476 -8.46 -19.76 7.98
N THR A 477 -9.34 -18.82 7.62
CA THR A 477 -10.47 -19.08 6.71
C THR A 477 -10.29 -18.50 5.31
N SER A 478 -9.11 -18.00 4.96
CA SER A 478 -8.82 -17.38 3.66
C SER A 478 -9.68 -16.15 3.34
N LYS A 479 -10.03 -15.38 4.37
CA LYS A 479 -10.90 -14.19 4.33
C LYS A 479 -10.19 -12.88 4.61
N LEU A 480 -8.86 -12.83 4.49
CA LEU A 480 -8.10 -11.58 4.66
C LEU A 480 -8.56 -10.48 3.68
N ILE A 481 -9.00 -10.85 2.47
CA ILE A 481 -9.56 -9.90 1.49
C ILE A 481 -10.83 -9.23 2.03
N GLU A 482 -11.78 -10.03 2.55
CA GLU A 482 -13.02 -9.52 3.15
C GLU A 482 -12.70 -8.61 4.34
N LEU A 483 -11.69 -8.98 5.14
CA LEU A 483 -11.25 -8.20 6.30
C LEU A 483 -10.67 -6.85 5.88
N PHE A 484 -9.80 -6.79 4.87
CA PHE A 484 -9.31 -5.52 4.31
C PHE A 484 -10.45 -4.63 3.84
N ASP A 485 -11.40 -5.19 3.10
CA ASP A 485 -12.47 -4.44 2.47
C ASP A 485 -13.46 -3.89 3.52
N THR A 486 -13.80 -4.69 4.53
CA THR A 486 -14.67 -4.29 5.65
C THR A 486 -14.05 -3.16 6.50
N HIS A 487 -12.72 -3.08 6.55
CA HIS A 487 -11.98 -2.03 7.26
C HIS A 487 -11.55 -0.86 6.36
N GLU A 488 -12.24 -0.65 5.23
CA GLU A 488 -12.03 0.46 4.28
C GLU A 488 -10.62 0.51 3.65
N LEU A 489 -9.97 -0.64 3.52
CA LEU A 489 -8.61 -0.75 2.95
C LEU A 489 -8.59 -1.35 1.54
N ARG A 490 -9.77 -1.56 0.93
CA ARG A 490 -9.90 -2.10 -0.45
C ARG A 490 -9.05 -1.33 -1.46
N GLY A 491 -9.09 0.00 -1.43
CA GLY A 491 -8.31 0.84 -2.34
C GLY A 491 -6.80 0.61 -2.22
N ARG A 492 -6.29 0.48 -0.99
CA ARG A 492 -4.87 0.18 -0.73
C ARG A 492 -4.50 -1.24 -1.14
N ARG A 493 -5.36 -2.22 -0.89
CA ARG A 493 -5.18 -3.61 -1.31
C ARG A 493 -5.05 -3.73 -2.83
N LEU A 494 -5.90 -3.03 -3.58
CA LEU A 494 -5.94 -3.08 -5.05
C LEU A 494 -4.73 -2.41 -5.73
N ILE A 495 -3.89 -1.68 -4.99
CA ILE A 495 -2.60 -1.19 -5.51
C ILE A 495 -1.66 -2.37 -5.82
N HIS A 496 -1.81 -3.49 -5.11
CA HIS A 496 -1.03 -4.71 -5.33
C HIS A 496 -1.80 -5.68 -6.24
N PRO A 497 -1.51 -5.72 -7.55
CA PRO A 497 -2.37 -6.37 -8.54
C PRO A 497 -2.51 -7.88 -8.36
N TYR A 498 -1.52 -8.54 -7.75
CA TYR A 498 -1.51 -9.99 -7.55
C TYR A 498 -1.82 -10.40 -6.11
N LEU A 499 -2.07 -9.45 -5.20
CA LEU A 499 -2.29 -9.76 -3.79
C LEU A 499 -3.55 -10.60 -3.59
N GLU A 500 -4.59 -10.37 -4.39
CA GLU A 500 -5.82 -11.16 -4.38
C GLU A 500 -5.59 -12.63 -4.78
N ASP A 501 -4.65 -12.89 -5.69
CA ASP A 501 -4.29 -14.26 -6.10
C ASP A 501 -3.75 -15.09 -4.94
N ILE A 502 -2.95 -14.46 -4.07
CA ILE A 502 -2.38 -15.13 -2.90
C ILE A 502 -3.37 -15.19 -1.75
N LEU A 503 -3.99 -14.07 -1.40
CA LEU A 503 -4.82 -14.01 -0.19
C LEU A 503 -6.12 -14.83 -0.32
N SER A 504 -6.58 -15.11 -1.54
CA SER A 504 -7.74 -15.98 -1.77
C SER A 504 -7.45 -17.46 -1.46
N GLY A 505 -6.19 -17.89 -1.52
CA GLY A 505 -5.77 -19.25 -1.19
C GLY A 505 -5.02 -19.37 0.14
N SER A 506 -4.49 -18.26 0.67
CA SER A 506 -3.74 -18.23 1.93
C SER A 506 -4.60 -18.67 3.13
N PRO A 507 -4.10 -19.50 4.06
CA PRO A 507 -2.75 -20.07 4.12
C PRO A 507 -2.58 -21.43 3.45
N VAL A 508 -3.61 -21.95 2.78
CA VAL A 508 -3.71 -23.38 2.43
C VAL A 508 -3.16 -23.66 1.03
N VAL A 509 -3.53 -22.85 0.03
CA VAL A 509 -3.25 -23.11 -1.38
C VAL A 509 -2.54 -21.92 -2.01
N PHE A 510 -1.33 -22.15 -2.49
CA PHE A 510 -0.55 -21.17 -3.23
C PHE A 510 -0.19 -21.71 -4.61
N LYS A 511 -0.22 -20.84 -5.63
CA LYS A 511 0.39 -21.19 -6.92
C LYS A 511 1.89 -21.35 -6.73
N SER A 512 2.45 -22.42 -7.30
CA SER A 512 3.87 -22.76 -7.14
C SER A 512 4.84 -21.68 -7.61
N VAL A 513 4.40 -20.76 -8.47
CA VAL A 513 5.22 -19.62 -8.95
C VAL A 513 5.64 -18.68 -7.83
N TRP A 514 4.84 -18.56 -6.78
CA TRP A 514 5.16 -17.71 -5.63
C TRP A 514 6.28 -18.32 -4.78
N HIS A 515 6.26 -19.63 -4.62
CA HIS A 515 7.37 -20.38 -4.01
C HIS A 515 8.62 -20.38 -4.88
N LEU A 516 8.46 -20.41 -6.23
CA LEU A 516 9.59 -20.21 -7.14
C LEU A 516 10.22 -18.84 -6.91
N LYS A 517 9.42 -17.77 -6.86
CA LYS A 517 9.93 -16.40 -6.62
C LYS A 517 10.69 -16.32 -5.30
N GLN A 518 10.13 -16.88 -4.23
CA GLN A 518 10.80 -16.96 -2.93
C GLN A 518 12.14 -17.70 -3.03
N HIS A 519 12.14 -18.88 -3.65
CA HIS A 519 13.33 -19.69 -3.80
C HIS A 519 14.47 -18.96 -4.52
N VAL A 520 14.16 -18.22 -5.59
CA VAL A 520 15.19 -17.54 -6.39
C VAL A 520 15.65 -16.21 -5.79
N GLN A 521 14.86 -15.61 -4.89
CA GLN A 521 15.20 -14.38 -4.19
C GLN A 521 15.89 -14.60 -2.84
N ASP A 522 15.69 -15.75 -2.18
CA ASP A 522 16.46 -16.11 -0.99
C ASP A 522 17.92 -16.43 -1.38
N GLN A 523 18.84 -15.59 -0.91
CA GLN A 523 20.27 -15.69 -1.20
C GLN A 523 20.95 -16.88 -0.47
N ARG A 524 20.36 -17.38 0.62
CA ARG A 524 20.88 -18.51 1.41
C ARG A 524 20.59 -19.85 0.75
N ASN A 525 19.57 -19.90 -0.10
CA ASN A 525 19.17 -21.12 -0.79
C ASN A 525 20.21 -21.52 -1.85
N THR A 526 21.03 -22.51 -1.52
CA THR A 526 21.90 -23.22 -2.49
C THR A 526 21.30 -24.58 -2.81
N ARG A 527 21.75 -25.22 -3.89
CA ARG A 527 21.34 -26.60 -4.22
C ARG A 527 21.63 -27.60 -3.08
N SER A 528 22.69 -27.35 -2.31
CA SER A 528 23.19 -28.25 -1.26
C SER A 528 22.62 -27.97 0.13
N ASN A 529 22.05 -26.78 0.37
CA ASN A 529 21.62 -26.35 1.71
C ASN A 529 20.17 -25.78 1.75
N GLY A 530 19.54 -25.55 0.59
CA GLY A 530 18.19 -25.01 0.50
C GLY A 530 17.13 -26.11 0.45
N MET A 531 16.12 -26.03 1.32
CA MET A 531 14.94 -26.88 1.21
C MET A 531 14.05 -26.33 0.08
N VAL A 532 14.26 -26.83 -1.14
CA VAL A 532 13.45 -26.44 -2.30
C VAL A 532 12.06 -27.06 -2.15
N PRO A 533 10.97 -26.28 -2.21
CA PRO A 533 9.64 -26.87 -2.21
C PRO A 533 9.50 -27.85 -3.38
N SER A 534 8.98 -29.05 -3.16
CA SER A 534 8.90 -30.09 -4.21
C SER A 534 8.15 -29.62 -5.46
N ALA A 535 7.14 -28.76 -5.30
CA ALA A 535 6.47 -28.11 -6.42
C ALA A 535 7.45 -27.29 -7.28
N VAL A 536 8.39 -26.57 -6.67
CA VAL A 536 9.39 -25.78 -7.41
C VAL A 536 10.36 -26.68 -8.18
N GLU A 537 10.76 -27.82 -7.59
CA GLU A 537 11.66 -28.77 -8.23
C GLU A 537 11.07 -29.35 -9.52
N VAL A 538 9.79 -29.73 -9.45
CA VAL A 538 9.07 -30.41 -10.53
C VAL A 538 8.53 -29.42 -11.57
N ASP A 539 7.87 -28.36 -11.12
CA ASP A 539 7.14 -27.44 -12.01
C ASP A 539 8.11 -26.62 -12.87
N TYR A 540 9.24 -26.20 -12.29
CA TYR A 540 10.14 -25.22 -12.89
C TYR A 540 11.51 -25.78 -13.29
N GLY A 541 11.68 -27.10 -13.18
CA GLY A 541 12.77 -27.81 -13.84
C GLY A 541 14.08 -27.91 -13.05
N PHE A 542 14.08 -27.54 -11.76
CA PHE A 542 15.29 -27.71 -10.92
C PHE A 542 15.64 -29.19 -10.73
N MET A 543 14.66 -30.11 -10.79
CA MET A 543 14.92 -31.55 -10.79
C MET A 543 15.73 -32.04 -12.00
N ASN A 544 15.78 -31.26 -13.09
CA ASN A 544 16.53 -31.59 -14.30
C ASN A 544 18.00 -31.14 -14.24
N CYS A 545 18.39 -30.36 -13.23
CA CYS A 545 19.77 -29.88 -13.07
C CYS A 545 20.69 -31.04 -12.68
N THR A 546 21.76 -31.27 -13.45
CA THR A 546 22.76 -32.30 -13.13
C THR A 546 23.97 -31.76 -12.38
N SER A 547 24.19 -30.44 -12.42
CA SER A 547 25.31 -29.77 -11.76
C SER A 547 24.87 -28.49 -11.05
N ASP A 548 25.69 -28.02 -10.10
CA ASP A 548 25.45 -26.78 -9.35
C ASP A 548 25.49 -25.55 -10.27
N SER A 549 26.30 -25.61 -11.33
CA SER A 549 26.32 -24.59 -12.38
C SER A 549 24.96 -24.51 -13.09
N GLU A 550 24.35 -25.64 -13.46
CA GLU A 550 23.04 -25.63 -14.11
C GLU A 550 21.94 -25.15 -13.18
N TYR A 551 22.04 -25.51 -11.89
CA TYR A 551 21.12 -25.03 -10.87
C TYR A 551 21.20 -23.51 -10.73
N GLN A 552 22.41 -22.96 -10.64
CA GLN A 552 22.61 -21.51 -10.54
C GLN A 552 22.18 -20.79 -11.82
N ASP A 553 22.49 -21.33 -13.00
CA ASP A 553 22.02 -20.79 -14.29
C ASP A 553 20.48 -20.70 -14.35
N LEU A 554 19.78 -21.70 -13.82
CA LEU A 554 18.31 -21.73 -13.78
C LEU A 554 17.76 -20.75 -12.73
N LYS A 555 18.39 -20.68 -11.55
CA LYS A 555 18.06 -19.71 -10.50
C LYS A 555 18.20 -18.27 -11.01
N ASP A 556 19.32 -17.96 -11.68
CA ASP A 556 19.61 -16.64 -12.26
C ASP A 556 18.62 -16.29 -13.38
N LEU A 557 18.24 -17.27 -14.22
CA LEU A 557 17.24 -17.07 -15.25
C LEU A 557 15.89 -16.65 -14.64
N TYR A 558 15.38 -17.39 -13.67
CA TYR A 558 14.11 -17.06 -13.02
C TYR A 558 14.18 -15.77 -12.21
N LYS A 559 15.31 -15.50 -11.54
CA LYS A 559 15.53 -14.22 -10.87
C LYS A 559 15.40 -13.05 -11.86
N ARG A 560 16.04 -13.13 -13.03
CA ARG A 560 15.89 -12.14 -14.12
C ARG A 560 14.47 -12.03 -14.65
N ILE A 561 13.67 -13.10 -14.60
CA ILE A 561 12.23 -13.06 -14.97
C ILE A 561 11.46 -12.18 -13.98
N PHE A 562 11.67 -12.37 -12.67
CA PHE A 562 10.94 -11.62 -11.64
C PHE A 562 11.43 -10.18 -11.45
N GLU A 563 12.67 -9.87 -11.83
CA GLU A 563 13.20 -8.49 -11.82
C GLU A 563 12.56 -7.60 -12.90
N ARG A 564 11.93 -8.19 -13.92
CA ARG A 564 11.27 -7.47 -15.00
C ARG A 564 9.86 -7.01 -14.60
N ARG A 565 9.66 -5.69 -14.55
CA ARG A 565 8.35 -5.06 -14.25
C ARG A 565 7.25 -5.37 -15.28
N ASP A 566 7.61 -5.74 -16.49
CA ASP A 566 6.66 -6.05 -17.58
C ASP A 566 6.21 -7.52 -17.59
N VAL A 567 6.75 -8.36 -16.70
CA VAL A 567 6.40 -9.78 -16.62
C VAL A 567 5.29 -10.01 -15.61
N ASN A 568 4.33 -10.86 -16.00
CA ASN A 568 3.27 -11.34 -15.12
C ASN A 568 3.65 -12.74 -14.56
N PRO A 569 3.90 -12.89 -13.24
CA PRO A 569 4.18 -14.17 -12.61
C PRO A 569 3.10 -15.24 -12.87
N LEU A 570 1.83 -14.85 -12.94
CA LEU A 570 0.74 -15.79 -13.21
C LEU A 570 0.81 -16.36 -14.64
N LYS A 571 1.32 -15.58 -15.61
CA LYS A 571 1.56 -16.09 -16.97
C LYS A 571 2.71 -17.10 -17.03
N LEU A 572 3.70 -16.96 -16.15
CA LEU A 572 4.73 -17.99 -15.98
C LEU A 572 4.15 -19.27 -15.40
N HIS A 573 3.26 -19.16 -14.41
CA HIS A 573 2.54 -20.31 -13.86
C HIS A 573 1.65 -20.99 -14.91
N GLU A 574 0.88 -20.22 -15.68
CA GLU A 574 0.07 -20.73 -16.81
C GLU A 574 0.93 -21.45 -17.85
N ALA A 575 2.10 -20.90 -18.18
CA ALA A 575 3.04 -21.53 -19.10
C ALA A 575 3.59 -22.85 -18.54
N CYS A 576 3.84 -22.90 -17.23
CA CYS A 576 4.25 -24.12 -16.53
C CYS A 576 3.19 -25.20 -16.64
N VAL A 577 1.95 -24.94 -16.20
CA VAL A 577 0.87 -25.94 -16.16
C VAL A 577 0.36 -26.34 -17.55
N SER A 578 0.63 -25.53 -18.59
CA SER A 578 0.33 -25.87 -19.98
C SER A 578 1.46 -26.63 -20.70
N GLY A 579 2.60 -26.88 -20.04
CA GLY A 579 3.76 -27.52 -20.66
C GLY A 579 4.47 -26.63 -21.70
N THR A 580 4.23 -25.31 -21.68
CA THR A 580 4.80 -24.34 -22.64
C THR A 580 5.89 -23.45 -22.02
N LEU A 581 6.46 -23.88 -20.89
CA LEU A 581 7.41 -23.11 -20.08
C LEU A 581 8.62 -22.61 -20.88
N TYR A 582 9.30 -23.49 -21.62
CA TYR A 582 10.44 -23.10 -22.46
C TYR A 582 10.06 -22.07 -23.54
N ALA A 583 8.93 -22.27 -24.22
CA ALA A 583 8.45 -21.35 -25.24
C ALA A 583 8.08 -19.97 -24.65
N HIS A 584 7.55 -19.94 -23.43
CA HIS A 584 7.31 -18.69 -22.71
C HIS A 584 8.62 -17.97 -22.37
N VAL A 585 9.60 -18.70 -21.82
CA VAL A 585 10.93 -18.13 -21.50
C VAL A 585 11.63 -17.60 -22.75
N LEU A 586 11.55 -18.30 -23.88
CA LEU A 586 12.15 -17.83 -25.15
C LEU A 586 11.54 -16.53 -25.67
N ARG A 587 10.23 -16.31 -25.45
CA ARG A 587 9.59 -15.03 -25.78
C ARG A 587 10.13 -13.88 -24.93
N LEU A 588 10.43 -14.16 -23.66
CA LEU A 588 11.01 -13.18 -22.75
C LEU A 588 12.51 -12.93 -23.05
N PHE A 589 13.25 -13.98 -23.43
CA PHE A 589 14.69 -13.94 -23.67
C PHE A 589 15.08 -14.61 -25.00
N PRO A 590 14.85 -13.93 -26.14
CA PRO A 590 15.23 -14.45 -27.46
C PRO A 590 16.74 -14.66 -27.60
N GLU A 591 17.57 -14.06 -26.75
CA GLU A 591 19.02 -14.25 -26.79
C GLU A 591 19.45 -15.66 -26.37
N LEU A 592 18.61 -16.44 -25.68
CA LEU A 592 18.94 -17.80 -25.25
C LEU A 592 19.21 -18.74 -26.44
N VAL A 593 18.59 -18.49 -27.59
CA VAL A 593 18.79 -19.28 -28.82
C VAL A 593 20.02 -18.87 -29.63
N LYS A 594 20.68 -17.75 -29.31
CA LYS A 594 21.90 -17.29 -30.04
C LYS A 594 23.06 -18.28 -29.93
N LYS A 595 23.12 -19.08 -28.87
CA LYS A 595 24.12 -20.13 -28.67
C LYS A 595 23.44 -21.49 -28.62
N LYS A 596 23.70 -22.37 -29.59
CA LYS A 596 23.09 -23.70 -29.71
C LYS A 596 23.18 -24.54 -28.43
N ASN A 597 24.32 -24.51 -27.75
CA ASN A 597 24.52 -25.25 -26.49
C ASN A 597 23.66 -24.68 -25.34
N ARG A 598 23.48 -23.35 -25.29
CA ARG A 598 22.64 -22.69 -24.28
C ARG A 598 21.16 -23.00 -24.51
N ALA A 599 20.71 -22.96 -25.76
CA ALA A 599 19.34 -23.34 -26.15
C ALA A 599 19.01 -24.77 -25.71
N LYS A 600 19.84 -25.75 -26.11
CA LYS A 600 19.66 -27.16 -25.73
C LYS A 600 19.66 -27.37 -24.21
N LYS A 601 20.52 -26.63 -23.49
CA LYS A 601 20.56 -26.67 -22.03
C LYS A 601 19.22 -26.25 -21.43
N PHE A 602 18.71 -25.07 -21.76
CA PHE A 602 17.46 -24.56 -21.18
C PHE A 602 16.21 -25.28 -21.69
N GLU A 603 16.23 -25.80 -22.92
CA GLU A 603 15.16 -26.68 -23.43
C GLU A 603 15.02 -27.95 -22.59
N ARG A 604 16.15 -28.56 -22.20
CA ARG A 604 16.17 -29.71 -21.31
C ARG A 604 15.78 -29.34 -19.88
N LEU A 605 16.33 -28.25 -19.34
CA LEU A 605 16.10 -27.84 -17.96
C LEU A 605 14.65 -27.44 -17.71
N LEU A 606 14.00 -26.72 -18.64
CA LEU A 606 12.64 -26.20 -18.48
C LEU A 606 11.54 -27.20 -18.88
N ARG A 607 11.88 -28.48 -19.02
CA ARG A 607 10.91 -29.55 -19.27
C ARG A 607 10.26 -29.95 -17.95
N ASN A 608 8.94 -30.01 -17.93
CA ASN A 608 8.18 -30.43 -16.75
C ASN A 608 7.15 -31.52 -17.13
N ILE A 609 6.42 -32.01 -16.14
CA ILE A 609 5.46 -33.11 -16.30
C ILE A 609 4.12 -32.68 -16.93
N TYR A 610 3.95 -31.39 -17.23
CA TYR A 610 2.69 -30.83 -17.68
C TYR A 610 2.58 -30.77 -19.22
N PRO A 611 1.35 -30.76 -19.77
CA PRO A 611 0.08 -30.91 -19.05
C PRO A 611 -0.09 -32.35 -18.54
N LEU A 612 -0.66 -32.51 -17.34
CA LEU A 612 -0.99 -33.83 -16.82
C LEU A 612 -2.04 -34.46 -17.75
N ARG A 613 -1.79 -35.69 -18.23
CA ARG A 613 -2.80 -36.43 -19.01
C ARG A 613 -4.05 -36.62 -18.16
N ARG A 614 -5.24 -36.42 -18.75
CA ARG A 614 -6.49 -36.75 -18.06
C ARG A 614 -6.53 -38.26 -17.83
N LEU A 615 -6.96 -38.68 -16.64
CA LEU A 615 -7.08 -40.09 -16.26
C LEU A 615 -8.19 -40.84 -17.04
N ASP A 616 -8.90 -40.15 -17.92
CA ASP A 616 -10.02 -40.71 -18.70
C ASP A 616 -9.58 -41.24 -20.09
N ASP A 617 -8.30 -41.15 -20.44
CA ASP A 617 -7.75 -41.59 -21.74
C ASP A 617 -7.09 -42.99 -21.70
N SER A 618 -7.49 -43.86 -20.76
CA SER A 618 -7.02 -45.26 -20.66
C SER A 618 -8.13 -46.28 -20.78
#